data_AF-A0A0M3J5I1-F1
#
_entry.id   AF-A0A0M3J5I1-F1
#
_cell.length_a   1.000
_cell.length_b   1.000
_cell.length_c   1.000
_cell.angle_alpha   90.00
_cell.angle_beta   90.00
_cell.angle_gamma   90.00
#
_symmetry.space_group_name_H-M   'P 1'
#
loop_
_entity.id
_entity.type
_entity.pdbx_description
1 polymer ?
#
loop_
_entity_poly.entity_id
_entity_poly.type
_entity_poly.pdbx_seq_one_letter_code
_entity_poly.pdbx_strand_id
1 'polypeptide(L)'
;LRLFLVKKNRDITVLLFGDDYNWNRNLTKQFSNSTLDVHVAQPLVNITPIVDIAFCSSYCDAVLITASASTFGWWMAYLTRPNTSIYYNSVFSKTNGIERELNPRDFFPPHWKSLNMTESPNGTVFINIQ
;
A
#
# COMPACT_ATOMS: atom_id res chain seq x y z
N LEU A 1 4.73 1.47 -7.04
CA LEU A 1 4.78 1.59 -5.56
C LEU A 1 3.62 0.83 -4.94
N ARG A 2 3.83 0.16 -3.78
CA ARG A 2 2.82 -0.29 -2.81
C ARG A 2 3.45 -0.25 -1.41
N LEU A 3 2.76 0.33 -0.42
CA LEU A 3 3.32 0.65 0.89
C LEU A 3 2.67 -0.23 1.97
N PHE A 4 3.43 -0.87 2.86
CA PHE A 4 2.85 -1.73 3.90
C PHE A 4 3.47 -1.40 5.25
N LEU A 5 2.66 -1.49 6.31
CA LEU A 5 3.03 -1.07 7.66
C LEU A 5 2.99 -2.28 8.61
N VAL A 6 4.14 -2.56 9.22
CA VAL A 6 4.30 -3.52 10.31
C VAL A 6 4.43 -2.72 11.61
N LYS A 7 3.53 -2.93 12.57
CA LYS A 7 3.52 -2.20 13.85
C LYS A 7 3.99 -3.12 14.96
N LYS A 8 5.24 -2.94 15.42
CA LYS A 8 5.76 -3.69 16.57
C LYS A 8 6.03 -2.74 17.75
N ASN A 9 5.19 -2.81 18.79
CA ASN A 9 5.45 -2.25 20.13
C ASN A 9 6.10 -0.85 20.18
N ARG A 10 5.42 0.15 19.59
CA ARG A 10 5.74 1.61 19.54
C ARG A 10 6.70 2.06 18.43
N ASP A 11 7.39 1.15 17.74
CA ASP A 11 8.15 1.47 16.53
C ASP A 11 7.39 1.01 15.28
N ILE A 12 7.31 1.89 14.28
CA ILE A 12 6.64 1.63 13.01
C ILE A 12 7.71 1.24 12.00
N THR A 13 7.62 0.00 11.50
CA THR A 13 8.43 -0.48 10.39
C THR A 13 7.58 -0.47 9.12
N VAL A 14 8.09 0.17 8.07
CA VAL A 14 7.44 0.24 6.78
C VAL A 14 8.17 -0.71 5.83
N LEU A 15 7.44 -1.64 5.22
CA LEU A 15 7.99 -2.54 4.20
C LEU A 15 7.37 -2.21 2.83
N LEU A 16 8.23 -1.88 1.88
CA LEU A 16 7.84 -1.55 0.51
C LEU A 16 7.85 -2.80 -0.36
N PHE A 17 6.72 -3.08 -1.00
CA PHE A 17 6.60 -4.14 -2.01
C PHE A 17 6.38 -3.50 -3.38
N GLY A 18 7.11 -3.96 -4.39
CA GLY A 18 6.98 -3.48 -5.75
C GLY A 18 7.97 -4.16 -6.69
N ASP A 19 7.66 -4.08 -7.97
CA ASP A 19 8.46 -4.56 -9.08
C ASP A 19 9.73 -3.73 -9.30
N ASP A 20 9.67 -2.42 -9.09
CA ASP A 20 10.84 -1.54 -9.19
C ASP A 20 11.58 -1.42 -7.85
N TYR A 21 12.52 -2.34 -7.63
CA TYR A 21 13.38 -2.35 -6.45
C TYR A 21 14.23 -1.07 -6.32
N ASN A 22 14.76 -0.55 -7.43
CA ASN A 22 15.63 0.63 -7.39
C ASN A 22 14.85 1.88 -7.00
N TRP A 23 13.65 2.03 -7.55
CA TRP A 23 12.75 3.12 -7.19
C TRP A 23 12.33 3.03 -5.72
N ASN A 24 11.93 1.84 -5.23
CA ASN A 24 11.57 1.64 -3.83
C ASN A 24 12.76 1.93 -2.89
N ARG A 25 13.97 1.48 -3.26
CA ARG A 25 15.20 1.76 -2.51
C ARG A 25 15.54 3.25 -2.50
N ASN A 26 15.28 3.96 -3.59
CA ASN A 26 15.49 5.40 -3.61
C ASN A 26 14.45 6.14 -2.76
N LEU A 27 13.20 5.64 -2.72
CA LEU A 27 12.15 6.19 -1.88
C LEU A 27 12.50 6.11 -0.38
N THR A 28 13.15 5.04 0.09
CA THR A 28 13.53 4.93 1.51
C THR A 28 14.45 6.07 1.96
N LYS A 29 15.27 6.62 1.06
CA LYS A 29 16.13 7.77 1.37
C LYS A 29 15.34 9.04 1.74
N GLN A 30 14.10 9.18 1.26
CA GLN A 30 13.25 10.32 1.65
C GLN A 30 12.86 10.28 3.13
N PHE A 31 12.99 9.11 3.75
CA PHE A 31 12.66 8.87 5.15
C PHE A 31 13.89 8.81 6.06
N SER A 32 15.09 9.13 5.56
CA SER A 32 16.36 9.00 6.33
C SER A 32 16.40 9.83 7.61
N ASN A 33 15.70 10.96 7.62
CA ASN A 33 15.62 11.87 8.78
C ASN A 33 14.35 11.64 9.61
N SER A 34 13.56 10.60 9.29
CA SER A 34 12.35 10.25 10.01
C SER A 34 12.65 9.21 11.10
N THR A 35 11.74 9.08 12.06
CA THR A 35 11.78 7.99 13.05
C THR A 35 11.22 6.68 12.48
N LEU A 36 10.82 6.65 11.20
CA LEU A 36 10.27 5.46 10.55
C LEU A 36 11.41 4.58 10.06
N ASP A 37 11.31 3.29 10.36
CA ASP A 37 12.23 2.28 9.84
C ASP A 37 11.69 1.73 8.52
N VAL A 38 12.24 2.16 7.39
CA VAL A 38 11.70 1.88 6.04
C VAL A 38 12.61 0.91 5.28
N HIS A 39 12.06 -0.25 4.91
CA HIS A 39 12.73 -1.33 4.19
C HIS A 39 12.05 -1.63 2.86
N VAL A 40 12.78 -2.33 1.98
CA VAL A 40 12.28 -2.80 0.68
C VAL A 40 12.36 -4.32 0.64
N ALA A 41 11.27 -4.97 0.23
CA ALA A 41 11.28 -6.40 -0.06
C ALA A 41 12.28 -6.66 -1.20
N GLN A 42 13.26 -7.52 -0.95
CA GLN A 42 14.32 -7.79 -1.91
C GLN A 42 13.83 -8.76 -3.00
N PRO A 43 14.07 -8.48 -4.29
CA PRO A 43 13.81 -9.42 -5.35
C PRO A 43 14.88 -10.52 -5.34
N LEU A 44 14.67 -11.55 -4.53
CA LEU A 44 15.55 -12.72 -4.48
C LEU A 44 15.05 -13.77 -5.49
N VAL A 45 15.98 -14.49 -6.12
CA VAL A 45 15.67 -15.48 -7.18
C VAL A 45 14.66 -16.54 -6.73
N ASN A 46 14.63 -16.87 -5.44
CA ASN A 46 13.76 -17.89 -4.86
C ASN A 46 12.52 -17.33 -4.13
N ILE A 47 12.31 -16.01 -4.17
CA ILE A 47 11.17 -15.36 -3.53
C ILE A 47 10.15 -15.03 -4.61
N THR A 48 8.99 -15.67 -4.52
CA THR A 48 7.86 -15.46 -5.43
C THR A 48 6.86 -14.49 -4.80
N PRO A 49 5.95 -13.87 -5.58
CA PRO A 49 4.92 -12.99 -5.05
C PRO A 49 4.05 -13.62 -3.94
N ILE A 50 3.88 -14.96 -3.94
CA ILE A 50 3.13 -15.63 -2.88
C ILE A 50 3.86 -15.59 -1.52
N VAL A 51 5.19 -15.51 -1.50
CA VAL A 51 5.96 -15.35 -0.26
C VAL A 51 5.72 -13.96 0.34
N ASP A 52 5.66 -12.92 -0.49
CA ASP A 52 5.32 -11.56 -0.05
C ASP A 52 3.91 -11.51 0.54
N ILE A 53 2.94 -12.16 -0.10
CA ILE A 53 1.56 -12.29 0.40
C ILE A 53 1.55 -13.02 1.74
N ALA A 54 2.25 -14.15 1.85
CA ALA A 54 2.32 -14.94 3.08
C ALA A 54 2.98 -14.15 4.23
N PHE A 55 4.03 -13.39 3.93
CA PHE A 55 4.67 -12.48 4.89
C PHE A 55 3.68 -11.40 5.35
N CYS A 56 3.04 -10.71 4.41
CA CYS A 56 2.08 -9.65 4.72
C CYS A 56 0.93 -10.16 5.58
N SER A 57 0.36 -11.31 5.21
CA SER A 57 -0.68 -12.00 5.97
C SER A 57 -0.27 -12.32 7.41
N SER A 58 1.00 -12.67 7.62
CA SER A 58 1.49 -13.17 8.90
C SER A 58 2.06 -12.07 9.81
N TYR A 59 2.47 -10.93 9.26
CA TYR A 59 3.24 -9.94 10.03
C TYR A 59 2.72 -8.51 9.95
N CYS A 60 1.97 -8.12 8.91
CA CYS A 60 1.51 -6.73 8.78
C CYS A 60 0.28 -6.45 9.64
N ASP A 61 0.27 -5.28 10.28
CA ASP A 61 -0.86 -4.76 11.06
C ASP A 61 -1.65 -3.73 10.24
N ALA A 62 -1.03 -3.15 9.21
CA ALA A 62 -1.71 -2.33 8.23
C ALA A 62 -1.13 -2.47 6.82
N VAL A 63 -1.96 -2.22 5.82
CA VAL A 63 -1.65 -2.33 4.39
C VAL A 63 -2.08 -1.06 3.69
N LEU A 64 -1.22 -0.46 2.87
CA LEU A 64 -1.56 0.65 1.98
C LEU A 64 -1.37 0.25 0.50
N ILE A 65 -2.49 0.07 -0.19
CA ILE A 65 -2.52 -0.19 -1.62
C ILE A 65 -2.46 1.14 -2.36
N THR A 66 -1.27 1.52 -2.85
CA THR A 66 -1.11 2.77 -3.61
C THR A 66 -1.51 2.64 -5.09
N ALA A 67 -1.65 1.40 -5.59
CA ALA A 67 -2.19 1.09 -6.92
C ALA A 67 -3.42 0.18 -6.76
N SER A 68 -4.56 0.80 -6.48
CA SER A 68 -5.78 0.11 -6.00
C SER A 68 -6.39 -0.87 -6.99
N ALA A 69 -6.20 -0.66 -8.29
CA ALA A 69 -6.63 -1.60 -9.34
C ALA A 69 -5.72 -2.84 -9.48
N SER A 70 -4.65 -2.95 -8.68
CA SER A 70 -3.69 -4.04 -8.87
C SER A 70 -4.09 -5.33 -8.16
N THR A 71 -4.14 -6.42 -8.92
CA THR A 71 -4.54 -7.76 -8.44
C THR A 71 -3.64 -8.27 -7.32
N PHE A 72 -2.31 -8.14 -7.46
CA PHE A 72 -1.37 -8.56 -6.42
C PHE A 72 -1.61 -7.85 -5.08
N GLY A 73 -2.04 -6.58 -5.10
CA GLY A 73 -2.11 -5.73 -3.91
C GLY A 73 -3.45 -5.91 -3.22
N TRP A 74 -4.48 -6.08 -4.05
CA TRP A 74 -5.79 -6.52 -3.61
C TRP A 74 -5.72 -7.88 -2.91
N TRP A 75 -5.12 -8.90 -3.54
CA TRP A 75 -4.99 -10.23 -2.93
C TRP A 75 -4.12 -10.23 -1.68
N MET A 76 -3.02 -9.46 -1.69
CA MET A 76 -2.18 -9.31 -0.50
C MET A 76 -2.95 -8.74 0.67
N ALA A 77 -3.77 -7.70 0.45
CA ALA A 77 -4.60 -7.10 1.49
C ALA A 77 -5.75 -8.01 1.94
N TYR A 78 -6.43 -8.66 0.99
CA TYR A 78 -7.55 -9.56 1.25
C TYR A 78 -7.20 -10.76 2.11
N LEU A 79 -5.98 -11.29 1.94
CA LEU A 79 -5.51 -12.46 2.67
C LEU A 79 -4.90 -12.11 4.04
N THR A 80 -4.93 -10.85 4.47
CA THR A 80 -4.46 -10.46 5.80
C THR A 80 -5.41 -10.89 6.93
N ARG A 81 -4.95 -10.76 8.17
CA ARG A 81 -5.75 -11.09 9.35
C ARG A 81 -6.95 -10.16 9.49
N PRO A 82 -8.06 -10.61 10.11
CA PRO A 82 -9.27 -9.79 10.28
C PRO A 82 -9.06 -8.43 10.96
N ASN A 83 -8.03 -8.29 11.82
CA ASN A 83 -7.74 -7.06 12.55
C ASN A 83 -6.73 -6.14 11.83
N THR A 84 -6.29 -6.50 10.62
CA THR A 84 -5.34 -5.69 9.84
C THR A 84 -6.08 -4.49 9.23
N SER A 85 -5.52 -3.29 9.39
CA SER A 85 -6.10 -2.07 8.81
C SER A 85 -5.70 -1.91 7.35
N ILE A 86 -6.68 -1.95 6.44
CA ILE A 86 -6.42 -1.82 5.01
C ILE A 86 -6.79 -0.42 4.54
N TYR A 87 -5.86 0.20 3.82
CA TYR A 87 -6.01 1.49 3.17
C TYR A 87 -5.77 1.33 1.68
N TYR A 88 -6.56 2.01 0.86
CA TYR A 88 -6.38 2.01 -0.59
C TYR A 88 -6.56 3.41 -1.16
N ASN A 89 -5.80 3.74 -2.19
CA ASN A 89 -5.96 5.01 -2.91
C ASN A 89 -7.31 5.02 -3.66
N SER A 90 -8.18 5.99 -3.42
CA SER A 90 -9.46 6.09 -4.13
C SER A 90 -9.30 6.46 -5.61
N VAL A 91 -8.11 6.89 -6.03
CA VAL A 91 -7.77 7.11 -7.43
C VAL A 91 -7.27 5.80 -8.03
N PHE A 92 -8.15 5.08 -8.74
CA PHE A 92 -7.89 3.73 -9.27
C PHE A 92 -6.93 3.70 -10.47
N SER A 93 -6.73 4.85 -11.13
CA SER A 93 -5.79 5.08 -12.23
C SER A 93 -5.83 6.56 -12.65
N LYS A 94 -5.12 6.94 -13.73
CA LYS A 94 -5.24 8.26 -14.40
C LYS A 94 -6.71 8.65 -14.63
N THR A 95 -6.98 9.95 -14.71
CA THR A 95 -8.28 10.52 -15.11
C THR A 95 -8.82 9.81 -16.35
N ASN A 96 -10.06 9.31 -16.27
CA ASN A 96 -10.75 8.52 -17.32
C ASN A 96 -10.22 7.09 -17.57
N GLY A 97 -9.50 6.50 -16.63
CA GLY A 97 -9.15 5.08 -16.70
C GLY A 97 -10.26 4.17 -16.17
N ILE A 98 -9.92 3.38 -15.16
CA ILE A 98 -10.71 2.23 -14.66
C ILE A 98 -11.96 2.66 -13.87
N GLU A 99 -12.08 3.96 -13.56
CA GLU A 99 -13.14 4.56 -12.74
C GLU A 99 -14.55 4.40 -13.33
N ARG A 100 -14.65 4.14 -14.65
CA ARG A 100 -15.91 3.85 -15.35
C ARG A 100 -16.27 2.37 -15.39
N GLU A 101 -15.31 1.49 -15.09
CA GLU A 101 -15.44 0.04 -15.21
C GLU A 101 -15.46 -0.66 -13.83
N LEU A 102 -14.99 0.03 -12.79
CA LEU A 102 -14.87 -0.50 -11.44
C LEU A 102 -15.69 0.32 -10.47
N ASN A 103 -16.76 -0.28 -9.95
CA ASN A 103 -17.48 0.24 -8.79
C ASN A 103 -16.72 -0.13 -7.51
N PRO A 104 -16.18 0.83 -6.75
CA PRO A 104 -15.39 0.54 -5.56
C PRO A 104 -16.16 -0.24 -4.49
N ARG A 105 -17.49 -0.05 -4.43
CA ARG A 105 -18.34 -0.76 -3.47
C ARG A 105 -18.47 -2.26 -3.75
N ASP A 106 -18.27 -2.65 -5.01
CA ASP A 106 -18.34 -4.06 -5.42
C ASP A 106 -16.94 -4.71 -5.39
N PHE A 107 -15.90 -3.89 -5.51
CA PHE A 107 -14.52 -4.36 -5.63
C PHE A 107 -13.76 -4.40 -4.30
N PHE A 108 -14.00 -3.45 -3.38
CA PHE A 108 -13.31 -3.40 -2.08
C PHE A 108 -14.26 -3.81 -0.95
N PRO A 109 -13.79 -4.65 0.00
CA PRO A 109 -14.56 -4.94 1.20
C PRO A 109 -14.94 -3.65 1.98
N PRO A 110 -16.15 -3.58 2.56
CA PRO A 110 -16.67 -2.34 3.15
C PRO A 110 -15.92 -1.85 4.40
N HIS A 111 -15.11 -2.72 5.02
CA HIS A 111 -14.29 -2.36 6.18
C HIS A 111 -12.92 -1.80 5.79
N TRP A 112 -12.57 -1.80 4.50
CA TRP A 112 -11.35 -1.15 4.00
C TRP A 112 -11.56 0.35 3.89
N LYS A 113 -10.52 1.11 4.21
CA LYS A 113 -10.58 2.58 4.28
C LYS A 113 -10.02 3.18 3.02
N SER A 114 -10.80 4.06 2.38
CA SER A 114 -10.31 4.72 1.17
C SER A 114 -9.55 5.99 1.54
N LEU A 115 -8.45 6.24 0.84
CA LEU A 115 -7.66 7.46 0.95
C LEU A 115 -7.95 8.34 -0.25
N ASN A 116 -8.60 9.47 -0.01
CA ASN A 116 -8.84 10.46 -1.04
C ASN A 116 -7.76 11.54 -0.97
N MET A 117 -7.07 11.75 -2.10
CA MET A 117 -6.02 12.75 -2.26
C MET A 117 -6.57 13.90 -3.09
N THR A 118 -6.70 15.07 -2.46
CA THR A 118 -7.10 16.30 -3.16
C THR A 118 -5.92 17.27 -3.19
N GLU A 119 -5.53 17.70 -4.38
CA GLU A 119 -4.48 18.70 -4.57
C GLU A 119 -5.09 20.09 -4.66
N SER A 120 -4.63 21.02 -3.84
CA SER A 120 -5.02 22.43 -3.96
C SER A 120 -4.21 23.14 -5.05
N PRO A 121 -4.69 24.29 -5.56
CA PRO A 121 -4.01 25.02 -6.65
C PRO A 121 -2.56 25.44 -6.36
N ASN A 122 -2.15 25.46 -5.09
CA ASN A 122 -0.79 25.75 -4.65
C ASN A 122 0.09 24.49 -4.49
N GLY A 123 -0.37 23.32 -4.93
CA GLY A 123 0.36 22.05 -4.89
C GLY A 123 0.35 21.34 -3.53
N THR A 124 -0.46 21.79 -2.57
CA THR A 124 -0.61 21.07 -1.28
C THR A 124 -1.56 19.89 -1.47
N VAL A 125 -1.14 18.70 -1.02
CA VAL A 125 -1.97 17.48 -1.09
C VAL A 125 -2.61 17.24 0.27
N PHE A 126 -3.94 17.20 0.29
CA PHE A 126 -4.73 16.81 1.46
C PHE A 126 -5.11 15.33 1.34
N ILE A 127 -4.91 14.58 2.42
CA ILE A 127 -5.25 13.16 2.52
C ILE A 127 -6.42 13.02 3.48
N ASN A 128 -7.57 12.57 2.98
CA ASN A 128 -8.76 12.29 3.77
C ASN A 128 -9.00 10.79 3.83
N ILE A 129 -9.24 10.26 5.04
CA ILE A 129 -9.59 8.86 5.27
C ILE A 129 -11.13 8.78 5.31
N GLN A 130 -11.72 7.94 4.46
CA GLN A 130 -13.17 7.67 4.42
C GLN A 130 -13.47 6.25 4.89
#